data_AF-A0A7C1DA10-F1
#
_entry.id   AF-A0A7C1DA10-F1
#
_cell.length_a   1.000
_cell.length_b   1.000
_cell.length_c   1.000
_cell.angle_alpha   90.00
_cell.angle_beta   90.00
_cell.angle_gamma   90.00
#
_symmetry.space_group_name_H-M   'P 1'
#
loop_
_entity.id
_entity.type
_entity.pdbx_description
1 polymer ?
#
loop_
_entity_poly.entity_id
_entity_poly.type
_entity_poly.pdbx_seq_one_letter_code
_entity_poly.pdbx_strand_id
1 'polypeptide(L)'
;MPAAKHFFILFLICNNILIFFAGVYLQAKASFEHDELVISCTLDSALPVALQAFEDRQAPDSVKGSVEVNNRTAVYTAEKTPDNRLYLRVTVDSGNKEHVREYIINHL
;
A
#
# COMPACT_ATOMS: atom_id res chain seq x y z
N MET A 1 -29.72 -40.17 29.85
CA MET A 1 -28.46 -40.14 29.05
C MET A 1 -28.56 -39.65 27.59
N PRO A 2 -29.71 -39.35 26.95
CA PRO A 2 -29.69 -38.84 25.57
C PRO A 2 -29.32 -37.36 25.46
N ALA A 3 -29.75 -36.50 26.39
CA ALA A 3 -29.51 -35.05 26.31
C ALA A 3 -28.01 -34.67 26.25
N ALA A 4 -27.16 -35.31 27.06
CA ALA A 4 -25.71 -35.05 27.06
C ALA A 4 -25.03 -35.31 25.70
N LYS A 5 -25.51 -36.31 24.94
CA LYS A 5 -24.98 -36.60 23.59
C LYS A 5 -25.33 -35.49 22.59
N HIS A 6 -26.54 -34.93 22.70
CA HIS A 6 -26.97 -33.82 21.84
C HIS A 6 -26.18 -32.54 22.15
N PHE A 7 -25.93 -32.24 23.42
CA PHE A 7 -25.08 -31.12 23.81
C PHE A 7 -23.63 -31.27 23.32
N PHE A 8 -23.07 -32.47 23.40
CA PHE A 8 -21.72 -32.74 22.89
C PHE A 8 -21.63 -32.57 21.37
N ILE A 9 -22.62 -33.06 20.61
CA ILE A 9 -22.67 -32.89 19.15
C ILE A 9 -22.84 -31.41 18.79
N LEU A 10 -23.72 -30.67 19.49
CA LEU A 10 -23.90 -29.24 19.27
C LEU A 10 -22.59 -28.47 19.54
N PHE A 11 -21.89 -28.80 20.63
CA PHE A 11 -20.59 -28.20 20.93
C PHE A 11 -19.56 -28.47 19.83
N LEU A 12 -19.49 -29.70 19.30
CA LEU A 12 -18.61 -30.02 18.18
C LEU A 12 -18.96 -29.22 16.93
N ILE A 13 -20.24 -29.10 16.59
CA ILE A 13 -20.69 -28.31 15.44
C ILE A 13 -20.30 -26.83 15.61
N CYS A 14 -20.57 -26.24 16.78
CA CYS A 14 -20.23 -24.84 17.06
C CYS A 14 -18.72 -24.59 16.99
N ASN A 15 -17.89 -25.50 17.52
CA ASN A 15 -16.42 -25.37 17.44
C ASN A 15 -15.92 -25.42 15.99
N ASN A 16 -16.45 -26.33 15.17
CA ASN A 16 -16.07 -26.43 13.76
C ASN A 16 -16.45 -25.16 12.99
N ILE A 17 -17.65 -24.63 13.24
CA ILE A 17 -18.10 -23.36 12.65
C ILE A 17 -17.16 -22.21 13.06
N LEU A 18 -16.79 -22.13 14.34
CA LEU A 18 -15.90 -21.09 14.86
C LEU A 18 -14.51 -21.18 14.22
N ILE A 19 -13.93 -22.38 14.13
CA ILE A 19 -12.62 -22.60 13.50
C ILE A 19 -12.65 -22.18 12.02
N PHE A 20 -13.73 -22.54 11.30
CA PHE A 20 -13.89 -22.16 9.89
C PHE A 20 -13.90 -20.64 9.73
N PHE A 21 -14.73 -19.92 10.49
CA PHE A 21 -14.78 -18.46 10.40
C PHE A 21 -13.49 -17.78 10.88
N ALA A 22 -12.81 -18.35 11.88
CA ALA A 22 -11.50 -17.85 12.30
C ALA A 22 -10.45 -17.98 11.17
N GLY A 23 -10.45 -19.09 10.43
CA GLY A 23 -9.59 -19.28 9.27
C GLY A 23 -9.86 -18.26 8.15
N VAL A 24 -11.14 -18.06 7.80
CA VAL A 24 -11.57 -17.07 6.81
C VAL A 24 -11.13 -15.66 7.23
N TYR A 25 -11.32 -15.30 8.50
CA TYR A 25 -10.91 -14.00 9.03
C TYR A 25 -9.40 -13.78 8.92
N LEU A 26 -8.58 -14.76 9.33
CA LEU A 26 -7.12 -14.67 9.26
C LEU A 26 -6.64 -14.50 7.81
N GLN A 27 -7.23 -15.24 6.87
CA GLN A 27 -6.87 -15.13 5.45
C GLN A 27 -7.25 -13.75 4.88
N ALA A 28 -8.45 -13.24 5.19
CA ALA A 28 -8.87 -11.91 4.77
C ALA A 28 -7.94 -10.82 5.34
N LYS A 29 -7.58 -10.94 6.62
CA LYS A 29 -6.65 -10.01 7.28
C LYS A 29 -5.26 -10.05 6.63
N ALA A 30 -4.70 -11.23 6.41
CA ALA A 30 -3.38 -11.37 5.76
C ALA A 30 -3.37 -10.81 4.34
N SER A 31 -4.45 -11.00 3.58
CA SER A 31 -4.58 -10.42 2.24
C SER A 31 -4.60 -8.89 2.28
N PHE A 32 -5.28 -8.30 3.27
CA PHE A 32 -5.34 -6.85 3.44
C PHE A 32 -3.96 -6.27 3.83
N GLU A 33 -3.29 -6.90 4.80
CA GLU A 33 -1.94 -6.50 5.22
C GLU A 33 -0.92 -6.62 4.09
N HIS A 34 -1.03 -7.67 3.25
CA HIS A 34 -0.19 -7.82 2.07
C HIS A 34 -0.41 -6.68 1.08
N ASP A 35 -1.66 -6.26 0.86
CA ASP A 35 -1.99 -5.19 -0.07
C ASP A 35 -1.43 -3.83 0.38
N GLU A 36 -1.55 -3.52 1.67
CA GLU A 36 -0.95 -2.32 2.26
C GLU A 36 0.58 -2.33 2.14
N LEU A 37 1.22 -3.49 2.35
CA LEU A 37 2.65 -3.65 2.18
C LEU A 37 3.09 -3.37 0.73
N VAL A 38 2.38 -3.95 -0.25
CA VAL A 38 2.67 -3.74 -1.68
C VAL A 38 2.52 -2.27 -2.07
N ILE A 39 1.47 -1.58 -1.57
CA ILE A 39 1.29 -0.13 -1.77
C ILE A 39 2.49 0.63 -1.20
N SER A 40 2.87 0.32 0.04
CA SER A 40 3.98 0.98 0.72
C SER A 40 5.30 0.82 -0.04
N CYS A 41 5.62 -0.41 -0.46
CA CYS A 41 6.81 -0.70 -1.27
C CYS A 41 6.79 0.03 -2.63
N THR A 42 5.61 0.15 -3.25
CA THR A 42 5.45 0.85 -4.54
C THR A 42 5.73 2.34 -4.38
N LEU A 43 5.22 2.95 -3.31
CA LEU A 43 5.50 4.35 -2.96
C LEU A 43 6.99 4.57 -2.69
N ASP A 44 7.60 3.70 -1.89
CA ASP A 44 9.03 3.77 -1.56
C ASP A 44 9.94 3.61 -2.78
N SER A 45 9.55 2.74 -3.72
CA SER A 45 10.33 2.50 -4.95
C SER A 45 10.18 3.63 -5.97
N ALA A 46 9.04 4.31 -6.01
CA ALA A 46 8.78 5.38 -6.96
C ALA A 46 9.49 6.70 -6.60
N LEU A 47 9.83 6.92 -5.32
CA LEU A 47 10.58 8.10 -4.85
C LEU A 47 11.96 8.28 -5.51
N PRO A 48 12.88 7.28 -5.48
CA PRO A 48 14.17 7.42 -6.13
C PRO A 48 14.05 7.56 -7.65
N VAL A 49 13.02 6.97 -8.26
CA VAL A 49 12.74 7.14 -9.70
C VAL A 49 12.33 8.58 -10.01
N ALA A 50 11.48 9.18 -9.17
CA ALA A 50 11.08 10.58 -9.30
C ALA A 50 12.27 11.53 -9.16
N LEU A 51 13.17 11.24 -8.20
CA LEU A 51 14.40 11.99 -7.99
C LEU A 51 15.33 11.87 -9.21
N GLN A 52 15.61 10.65 -9.67
CA GLN A 52 16.47 10.42 -10.84
C GLN A 52 15.91 11.11 -12.08
N ALA A 53 14.59 11.03 -12.31
CA ALA A 53 13.96 11.69 -13.44
C ALA A 53 14.06 13.22 -13.39
N PHE A 54 14.13 13.81 -12.18
CA PHE A 54 14.39 15.22 -11.97
C PHE A 54 15.85 15.59 -12.22
N GLU A 55 16.81 14.78 -11.76
CA GLU A 55 18.25 15.00 -11.96
C GLU A 55 18.70 14.82 -13.42
N ASP A 56 18.16 13.81 -14.11
CA ASP A 56 18.50 13.51 -15.51
C ASP A 56 18.05 14.61 -16.48
N ARG A 57 16.97 15.31 -16.13
CA ARG A 57 16.52 16.49 -16.86
C ARG A 57 17.23 17.68 -16.24
N GLN A 58 18.28 18.17 -16.90
CA GLN A 58 19.02 19.35 -16.44
C GLN A 58 18.11 20.60 -16.34
N ALA A 59 17.53 20.84 -15.15
CA ALA A 59 16.76 22.03 -14.74
C ALA A 59 15.32 22.25 -15.29
N PRO A 60 14.37 21.31 -15.16
CA PRO A 60 12.95 21.61 -15.24
C PRO A 60 12.43 22.16 -13.89
N ASP A 61 11.51 23.13 -13.95
CA ASP A 61 10.79 23.61 -12.75
C ASP A 61 9.89 22.51 -12.17
N SER A 62 9.45 21.56 -13.01
CA SER A 62 8.73 20.36 -12.60
C SER A 62 8.91 19.17 -13.54
N VAL A 63 8.92 17.96 -12.98
CA VAL A 63 8.87 16.69 -13.70
C VAL A 63 7.69 15.88 -13.18
N LYS A 64 6.92 15.31 -14.10
CA LYS A 64 5.88 14.34 -13.78
C LYS A 64 6.09 13.08 -14.61
N GLY A 65 5.74 11.94 -14.02
CA GLY A 65 5.82 10.65 -14.69
C GLY A 65 5.03 9.60 -13.93
N SER A 66 5.12 8.37 -14.42
CA SER A 66 4.55 7.22 -13.76
C SER A 66 5.51 6.05 -13.85
N VAL A 67 5.50 5.21 -12.83
CA VAL A 67 6.26 3.97 -12.77
C VAL A 67 5.33 2.84 -12.37
N GLU A 68 5.49 1.69 -13.00
CA GLU A 68 4.76 0.49 -12.63
C GLU A 68 5.64 -0.38 -11.73
N VAL A 69 5.16 -0.67 -10.52
CA VAL A 69 5.82 -1.53 -9.54
C VAL A 69 4.80 -2.55 -9.06
N ASN A 70 5.09 -3.84 -9.16
CA ASN A 70 4.19 -4.92 -8.74
C ASN A 70 2.76 -4.81 -9.30
N ASN A 71 2.64 -4.53 -10.61
CA ASN A 71 1.36 -4.31 -11.31
C ASN A 71 0.51 -3.15 -10.75
N ARG A 72 1.13 -2.24 -9.99
CA ARG A 72 0.52 -0.99 -9.55
C ARG A 72 1.25 0.17 -10.18
N THR A 73 0.48 1.13 -10.69
CA THR A 73 1.04 2.37 -11.22
C THR A 73 1.15 3.39 -10.10
N ALA A 74 2.38 3.85 -9.83
CA ALA A 74 2.63 5.04 -9.03
C ALA A 74 2.82 6.23 -9.97
N VAL A 75 2.12 7.32 -9.70
CA VAL A 75 2.32 8.61 -10.36
C VAL A 75 3.21 9.46 -9.47
N TYR A 76 4.20 10.13 -10.04
CA TYR A 76 5.09 11.00 -9.29
C TYR A 76 5.18 12.39 -9.91
N THR A 77 5.43 13.36 -9.05
CA THR A 77 5.72 14.75 -9.38
C THR A 77 6.92 15.21 -8.57
N ALA A 78 7.89 15.83 -9.23
CA ALA A 78 9.08 16.41 -8.65
C ALA A 78 9.14 17.88 -9.05
N GLU A 79 9.05 18.80 -8.10
CA GLU A 79 8.91 20.23 -8.36
C GLU A 79 9.92 21.03 -7.54
N LYS A 80 10.49 22.06 -8.16
CA LYS A 80 11.40 22.95 -7.46
C LYS A 80 10.59 24.03 -6.75
N THR A 81 10.75 24.14 -5.44
CA THR A 81 10.07 25.17 -4.65
C THR A 81 10.78 26.52 -4.80
N PRO A 82 10.09 27.65 -4.48
CA PRO A 82 10.69 28.99 -4.56
C PRO A 82 11.98 29.15 -3.74
N ASP A 83 12.11 28.37 -2.65
CA ASP A 83 13.29 28.35 -1.78
C ASP A 83 14.43 27.46 -2.30
N ASN A 84 14.40 27.08 -3.57
CA ASN A 84 15.39 26.21 -4.22
C ASN A 84 15.49 24.81 -3.59
N ARG A 85 14.39 24.30 -3.01
CA ARG A 85 14.29 22.93 -2.48
C ARG A 85 13.54 22.05 -3.48
N LEU A 86 13.74 20.73 -3.41
CA LEU A 86 12.98 19.79 -4.22
C LEU A 86 11.79 19.25 -3.43
N TYR A 87 10.59 19.41 -3.96
CA TYR A 87 9.38 18.77 -3.47
C TYR A 87 9.06 17.56 -4.33
N LEU A 88 9.06 16.38 -3.72
CA LEU A 88 8.66 15.12 -4.34
C LEU A 88 7.30 14.71 -3.79
N ARG A 89 6.38 14.38 -4.67
CA ARG A 89 5.10 13.77 -4.32
C ARG A 89 4.90 12.51 -5.16
N VAL A 90 4.52 11.44 -4.51
CA VAL A 90 4.22 10.15 -5.13
C VAL A 90 2.84 9.71 -4.68
N THR A 91 2.03 9.33 -5.64
CA THR A 91 0.65 8.90 -5.47
C THR A 91 0.47 7.49 -6.04
N VAL A 92 -0.21 6.62 -5.30
CA VAL A 92 -0.73 5.33 -5.80
C VAL A 92 -2.24 5.32 -5.57
N ASP A 93 -3.00 5.13 -6.64
CA ASP A 93 -4.45 4.93 -6.54
C ASP A 93 -4.76 3.45 -6.30
N SER A 94 -5.56 3.18 -5.27
CA SER A 94 -6.05 1.85 -4.93
C SER A 94 -7.58 1.76 -5.04
N GLY A 95 -8.15 2.41 -6.07
CA GLY A 95 -9.55 2.30 -6.51
C GLY A 95 -10.56 3.03 -5.63
N ASN A 96 -10.45 2.87 -4.31
CA ASN A 96 -11.29 3.53 -3.31
C ASN A 96 -10.51 4.51 -2.42
N LYS A 97 -9.17 4.53 -2.53
CA LYS A 97 -8.29 5.39 -1.73
C LYS A 97 -7.06 5.78 -2.54
N GLU A 98 -6.70 7.06 -2.44
CA GLU A 98 -5.42 7.56 -2.90
C GLU A 98 -4.41 7.48 -1.76
N HIS A 99 -3.27 6.84 -2.01
CA HIS A 99 -2.16 6.78 -1.07
C HIS A 99 -1.07 7.73 -1.54
N VAL A 100 -0.74 8.72 -0.71
CA VAL A 100 0.20 9.78 -1.06
C VAL A 100 1.38 9.76 -0.10
N ARG A 101 2.59 9.94 -0.63
CA ARG A 101 3.78 10.30 0.14
C ARG A 101 4.45 11.53 -0.45
N GLU A 102 4.89 12.40 0.43
CA GLU A 102 5.48 13.69 0.08
C GLU A 102 6.81 13.88 0.83
N TYR A 103 7.80 14.41 0.14
CA TYR A 103 9.13 14.66 0.67
C TYR A 103 9.65 16.02 0.20
N ILE A 104 10.31 16.74 1.10
CA ILE A 104 11.06 17.96 0.76
C ILE A 104 12.54 17.68 0.98
N ILE A 105 13.33 17.80 -0.07
CA ILE A 105 14.78 17.64 -0.02
C ILE A 105 15.39 19.05 -0.01
N ASN A 106 16.11 19.36 1.08
CA ASN A 106 16.71 20.67 1.31
C ASN A 106 18.10 20.84 0.67
N HIS A 107 18.68 19.75 0.14
CA HIS A 107 19.97 19.75 -0.54
C HIS A 107 19.83 19.03 -1.88
N LEU A 108 19.84 19.80 -2.96
CA LEU A 108 20.06 19.33 -4.33
C LEU A 108 21.50 19.62 -4.70
#